data_AF-A0ABD6AGL2-F1
#
_entry.id   AF-A0ABD6AGL2-F1
#
_cell.length_a   1.000
_cell.length_b   1.000
_cell.length_c   1.000
_cell.angle_alpha   90.00
_cell.angle_beta   90.00
_cell.angle_gamma   90.00
#
_symmetry.space_group_name_H-M   'P 1'
#
loop_
_entity.id
_entity.type
_entity.pdbx_description
1 polymer ?
#
loop_
_entity_poly.entity_id
_entity_poly.type
_entity_poly.pdbx_seq_one_letter_code
_entity_poly.pdbx_strand_id
1 'polypeptide(L)' 'MSLDRTRGGLLVAFAVFGVIVYEFRTVLDFVGVELPLIPYMAGVFALAGVLLWIVTLTGGWRTDPERDEPA' A
#
# COMPACT_ATOMS: atom_id res chain seq x y z
N MET A 1 14.79 4.93 13.98
CA MET A 1 13.99 5.60 12.93
C MET A 1 12.53 5.24 13.15
N SER A 2 11.71 6.16 13.68
CA SER A 2 10.26 6.02 13.64
C SER A 2 9.79 6.40 12.23
N LEU A 3 9.11 5.50 11.54
CA LEU A 3 8.41 5.85 10.29
C LEU A 3 7.28 6.82 10.64
N ASP A 4 7.40 8.08 10.24
CA ASP A 4 6.29 9.03 10.33
C ASP A 4 5.15 8.59 9.41
N ARG A 5 4.12 7.97 10.01
CA ARG A 5 2.89 7.54 9.33
C ARG A 5 1.93 8.73 9.20
N THR A 6 2.22 9.63 8.28
CA THR A 6 1.26 10.66 7.87
C THR A 6 0.18 10.06 6.97
N ARG A 7 -1.03 10.65 6.96
CA ARG A 7 -2.13 10.21 6.08
C ARG A 7 -1.75 10.16 4.60
N GLY A 8 -1.16 11.24 4.11
CA GLY A 8 -0.75 11.37 2.72
C GLY A 8 0.33 10.34 2.34
N GLY A 9 1.39 10.23 3.16
CA GLY A 9 2.50 9.32 2.89
C GLY A 9 2.06 7.86 2.84
N LEU A 10 1.13 7.45 3.70
CA LEU A 10 0.63 6.08 3.71
C LEU A 10 -0.26 5.79 2.49
N LEU A 11 -1.15 6.71 2.10
CA LEU A 11 -1.96 6.54 0.88
C LEU A 11 -1.09 6.46 -0.39
N VAL A 12 -0.05 7.30 -0.48
CA VAL A 12 0.92 7.25 -1.57
C VAL A 12 1.67 5.92 -1.56
N ALA A 13 2.14 5.47 -0.39
CA ALA A 13 2.80 4.18 -0.26
C ALA A 13 1.89 3.02 -0.70
N PHE A 14 0.60 3.05 -0.34
CA PHE A 14 -0.40 2.07 -0.79
C PHE A 14 -0.59 2.08 -2.30
N ALA A 15 -0.71 3.25 -2.92
CA ALA A 15 -0.87 3.38 -4.36
C ALA A 15 0.36 2.84 -5.11
N VAL A 16 1.56 3.26 -4.70
CA VAL A 16 2.83 2.78 -5.29
C VAL A 16 2.98 1.27 -5.09
N PHE A 17 2.70 0.77 -3.89
CA PHE A 17 2.74 -0.66 -3.60
C PHE A 17 1.77 -1.45 -4.49
N GLY A 18 0.53 -0.98 -4.65
CA GLY A 18 -0.45 -1.60 -5.52
C GLY A 18 0.00 -1.66 -6.99
N VAL A 19 0.61 -0.58 -7.50
CA VAL A 19 1.19 -0.54 -8.84
C VAL A 19 2.34 -1.54 -8.98
N ILE A 20 3.27 -1.57 -8.03
CA ILE A 20 4.40 -2.53 -8.04
C ILE A 20 3.87 -3.96 -8.07
N VAL A 21 2.91 -4.28 -7.19
CA VAL A 21 2.29 -5.62 -7.18
C VAL A 21 1.57 -5.87 -8.49
N TYR A 22 0.87 -4.91 -9.10
CA TYR A 22 0.26 -5.13 -10.42
C TYR A 22 1.30 -5.48 -11.50
N GLU A 23 2.40 -4.72 -11.56
CA GLU A 23 3.47 -4.89 -12.55
C GLU A 23 4.26 -6.19 -12.38
N PHE A 24 4.25 -6.83 -11.21
CA PHE A 24 4.82 -8.16 -11.05
C PHE A 24 4.21 -9.18 -12.01
N ARG A 25 2.94 -9.03 -12.40
CA ARG A 25 2.32 -9.84 -13.44
C ARG A 25 3.05 -9.66 -14.77
N THR A 26 3.31 -8.41 -15.16
CA THR A 26 4.02 -8.06 -16.39
C THR A 26 5.45 -8.64 -16.38
N VAL A 27 6.14 -8.53 -15.24
CA VAL A 27 7.49 -9.10 -15.07
C VAL A 27 7.48 -10.62 -15.17
N LEU A 28 6.49 -11.28 -14.57
CA LEU A 28 6.32 -12.74 -14.63
C LEU A 28 6.01 -13.20 -16.06
N ASP A 29 5.20 -12.44 -16.79
CA ASP A 29 4.90 -12.69 -18.19
C ASP A 29 6.18 -12.65 -19.05
N PHE A 30 7.09 -11.70 -18.80
CA PHE A 30 8.38 -11.62 -19.49
C PHE A 30 9.30 -12.82 -19.27
N VAL A 31 9.14 -13.55 -18.16
CA VAL A 31 9.90 -14.79 -17.89
C VAL A 31 9.11 -16.06 -18.22
N GLY A 32 8.00 -15.93 -18.96
CA GLY A 32 7.18 -17.04 -19.44
C GLY A 32 6.17 -17.58 -18.43
N VAL A 33 5.90 -16.85 -17.35
CA VAL A 33 4.90 -17.20 -16.34
C VAL A 33 3.64 -16.37 -16.56
N GLU A 34 2.69 -16.94 -17.30
CA GLU A 34 1.41 -16.31 -17.55
C GLU A 34 0.47 -16.44 -16.35
N LEU A 35 0.12 -15.31 -15.73
CA LEU A 35 -0.86 -15.27 -14.65
C LEU A 35 -2.24 -14.81 -15.16
N PRO A 36 -3.32 -15.59 -14.94
CA PRO A 36 -4.66 -15.17 -15.31
C PRO A 36 -5.07 -13.91 -14.53
N LEU A 37 -5.65 -12.94 -15.24
CA LEU A 37 -5.93 -11.61 -14.67
C LEU A 37 -6.87 -11.64 -13.46
N ILE A 38 -8.00 -12.35 -13.56
CA ILE A 38 -9.03 -12.35 -12.50
C ILE A 38 -8.50 -12.85 -11.15
N PRO A 39 -7.90 -14.05 -11.02
CA PRO A 39 -7.38 -14.52 -9.74
C PRO A 39 -6.23 -13.66 -9.23
N TYR A 40 -5.41 -13.10 -10.13
CA TYR A 40 -4.35 -12.17 -9.76
C TYR A 40 -4.91 -10.91 -9.11
N MET A 41 -5.86 -10.25 -9.78
CA MET A 41 -6.51 -9.05 -9.28
C MET A 41 -7.23 -9.30 -7.95
N ALA A 42 -7.90 -10.45 -7.80
CA ALA A 42 -8.50 -10.84 -6.53
C ALA A 42 -7.45 -10.91 -5.40
N GLY A 43 -6.27 -11.48 -5.68
CA GLY A 43 -5.14 -11.51 -4.75
C GLY A 43 -4.62 -10.12 -4.39
N VAL A 44 -4.45 -9.22 -5.38
CA VAL A 44 -4.02 -7.83 -5.15
C VAL A 44 -5.02 -7.08 -4.27
N PHE A 45 -6.32 -7.19 -4.56
CA PHE A 45 -7.36 -6.55 -3.76
C PHE A 45 -7.45 -7.11 -2.34
N ALA A 46 -7.33 -8.43 -2.17
CA ALA A 46 -7.29 -9.06 -0.86
C ALA A 46 -6.09 -8.56 -0.05
N LEU A 47 -4.89 -8.49 -0.66
CA LEU A 47 -3.68 -7.98 -0.02
C LEU A 47 -3.83 -6.52 0.39
N ALA A 48 -4.34 -5.66 -0.51
CA ALA A 48 -4.62 -4.26 -0.20
C ALA A 48 -5.61 -4.12 0.97
N GLY A 49 -6.68 -4.91 0.97
CA GLY A 49 -7.67 -4.96 2.05
C GLY A 49 -7.05 -5.38 3.39
N VAL A 50 -6.23 -6.42 3.40
CA VAL A 50 -5.50 -6.90 4.61
C VAL A 50 -4.57 -5.82 5.14
N LEU A 51 -3.79 -5.17 4.26
CA LEU A 51 -2.87 -4.11 4.67
C LEU A 51 -3.62 -2.91 5.25
N LEU A 52 -4.72 -2.48 4.62
CA LEU A 52 -5.59 -1.44 5.16
C LEU A 52 -6.17 -1.83 6.52
N TRP A 53 -6.58 -3.09 6.67
CA TRP A 53 -7.09 -3.62 7.93
C TRP A 53 -6.03 -3.59 9.04
N ILE A 54 -4.81 -4.05 8.76
CA ILE A 54 -3.67 -4.00 9.70
C ILE A 54 -3.38 -2.56 10.12
N VAL A 55 -3.31 -1.63 9.16
CA VAL A 55 -3.10 -0.20 9.44
C VAL A 55 -4.19 0.35 10.36
N THR A 56 -5.44 -0.03 10.11
CA THR A 56 -6.58 0.40 10.92
C THR A 56 -6.48 -0.14 12.35
N LEU A 57 -6.07 -1.40 12.53
CA LEU A 57 -5.90 -2.02 13.85
C LEU A 57 -4.68 -1.51 14.63
N THR A 58 -3.61 -1.09 13.96
CA THR A 58 -2.33 -0.73 14.59
C THR A 58 -2.26 0.72 15.12
N GLY A 59 -3.42 1.36 15.34
CA GLY A 59 -3.51 2.71 15.91
C GLY A 59 -3.85 3.78 14.88
N GLY A 60 -4.13 3.40 13.64
CA GLY A 60 -4.67 4.29 12.63
C GLY A 60 -3.71 5.41 12.20
N TRP A 61 -4.30 6.41 11.55
CA TRP A 61 -3.58 7.49 10.91
C TRP A 61 -3.17 8.54 11.94
N ARG A 62 -1.91 8.97 11.93
CA ARG A 62 -1.51 10.13 12.76
C ARG A 62 -2.11 11.37 12.11
N THR A 63 -3.12 11.93 12.76
CA THR A 63 -3.92 13.06 12.26
C THR A 63 -3.51 14.41 12.82
N ASP A 64 -2.64 14.45 13.85
CA ASP A 64 -2.19 15.72 14.38
C ASP A 64 -1.10 16.30 13.48
N PRO A 65 -1.34 17.47 12.86
CA PRO A 65 -0.23 18.31 12.42
C PRO A 65 0.50 18.73 13.69
N GLU A 66 1.81 18.50 13.75
CA GLU A 66 2.67 19.18 14.72
C GLU A 66 2.29 20.66 14.64
N ARG A 67 1.68 21.22 15.70
CA ARG A 67 1.51 22.67 15.77
C ARG A 67 2.93 23.21 15.84
N ASP A 68 3.38 23.85 14.77
CA ASP A 68 4.46 24.84 14.86
C ASP A 68 3.99 25.87 15.91
N GLU A 69 4.38 25.68 17.17
CA GLU A 69 4.30 26.73 18.18
C GLU A 69 5.24 27.85 17.74
N PRO A 70 4.74 29.06 17.43
CA PRO A 70 5.61 30.18 17.17
C PRO A 70 6.27 30.59 18.50
N ALA A 71 7.60 30.62 18.48
CA ALA A 71 8.47 31.09 19.57
C ALA A 71 8.35 32.61 19.80
#